data_AF-A0A1A7YZD9-F1
#
_entry.id   AF-A0A1A7YZD9-F1
#
_cell.length_a   1.000
_cell.length_b   1.000
_cell.length_c   1.000
_cell.angle_alpha   90.00
_cell.angle_beta   90.00
_cell.angle_gamma   90.00
#
_symmetry.space_group_name_H-M   'P 1'
#
loop_
_entity.id
_entity.type
_entity.pdbx_description
1 polymer ?
#
loop_
_entity_poly.entity_id
_entity_poly.type
_entity_poly.pdbx_seq_one_letter_code
_entity_poly.pdbx_strand_id
1 'polypeptide(L)'
;MAAPVSDTGEFESWLNDRLDLLEVDREVYGAYILGILQEEESDEEKNDALEGILSAFLDEGTMGDVCKQIIEQWAEYSSKSAGRRNTDDAEVQAIATMIEKQAQIVVKQKEVSEESKKRKEALLAQYANITDEEEEAEEEEPTTGNDLTGNERSLFKNTNVEEVLTRQKQKRDQAREDAQKKKEMDKMQREKDKLAKQDRKEKEKKRTQKGERKR
;
A
#
# COMPACT_ATOMS: atom_id res chain seq x y z
N MET A 1 10.10 -11.28 5.13
CA MET A 1 9.15 -11.40 6.24
C MET A 1 9.62 -10.39 7.28
N ALA A 2 8.96 -9.24 7.40
CA ALA A 2 9.28 -8.29 8.46
C ALA A 2 8.43 -8.67 9.67
N ALA A 3 9.07 -8.90 10.82
CA ALA A 3 8.37 -9.04 12.08
C ALA A 3 7.51 -7.79 12.33
N PRO A 4 6.33 -7.91 12.94
CA PRO A 4 5.59 -6.74 13.36
C PRO A 4 6.50 -5.98 14.33
N VAL A 5 6.94 -4.79 13.94
CA VAL A 5 7.59 -3.86 14.85
C VAL A 5 6.55 -3.55 15.92
N SER A 6 6.67 -4.23 17.06
CA SER A 6 5.89 -3.95 18.24
C SER A 6 6.23 -2.52 18.62
N ASP A 7 5.26 -1.62 18.44
CA ASP A 7 5.31 -0.27 18.97
C ASP A 7 5.46 -0.40 20.48
N THR A 8 6.71 -0.47 20.93
CA THR A 8 7.15 -0.66 22.31
C THR A 8 7.98 0.54 22.77
N GLY A 9 8.07 1.58 21.93
CA GLY A 9 8.95 2.73 22.13
C GLY A 9 8.68 3.48 23.44
N GLU A 10 7.43 3.54 23.90
CA GLU A 10 7.10 4.13 25.21
C GLU A 10 7.76 3.32 26.35
N PHE A 11 7.64 1.99 26.35
CA PHE A 11 8.28 1.13 27.34
C PHE A 11 9.81 1.08 27.19
N GLU A 12 10.30 1.00 25.96
CA GLU A 12 11.74 0.99 25.66
C GLU A 12 12.42 2.26 26.17
N SER A 13 11.78 3.43 26.02
CA SER A 13 12.30 4.68 26.59
C SER A 13 12.39 4.63 28.12
N TRP A 14 11.35 4.12 28.78
CA TRP A 14 11.34 3.94 30.24
C TRP A 14 12.41 2.96 30.71
N LEU A 15 12.56 1.83 30.01
CA LEU A 15 13.57 0.82 30.31
C LEU A 15 14.98 1.41 30.16
N ASN A 16 15.22 2.18 29.10
CA ASN A 16 16.51 2.83 28.86
C ASN A 16 16.84 3.85 29.96
N ASP A 17 15.89 4.69 30.35
CA ASP A 17 16.08 5.63 31.47
C ASP A 17 16.36 4.89 32.79
N ARG A 18 15.69 3.75 33.01
CA ARG A 18 15.90 2.90 34.18
C ARG A 18 17.29 2.27 34.18
N LEU A 19 17.76 1.78 33.03
CA LEU A 19 19.11 1.22 32.89
C LEU A 19 20.19 2.29 33.07
N ASP A 20 19.99 3.50 32.55
CA ASP A 20 20.90 4.63 32.74
C ASP A 20 21.03 5.00 34.23
N LEU A 21 19.94 4.95 35.02
CA LEU A 21 19.98 5.15 36.47
C LEU A 21 20.74 4.07 37.24
N LEU A 22 20.82 2.86 36.68
CA LEU A 22 21.51 1.71 37.25
C LEU A 22 22.95 1.59 36.69
N GLU A 23 23.40 2.55 35.87
CA GLU A 23 24.67 2.56 35.17
C GLU A 23 24.90 1.31 34.28
N VAL A 24 23.81 0.74 33.75
CA VAL A 24 23.83 -0.40 32.84
C VAL A 24 23.75 0.10 31.39
N ASP A 25 24.57 -0.49 30.50
CA ASP A 25 24.62 -0.08 29.08
C ASP A 25 23.31 -0.41 28.35
N ARG A 26 22.51 0.62 28.07
CA ARG A 26 21.23 0.48 27.39
C ARG A 26 21.35 -0.01 25.93
N GLU A 27 22.47 0.25 25.23
CA GLU A 27 22.61 -0.16 23.83
C GLU A 27 22.75 -1.67 23.70
N VAL A 28 23.33 -2.30 24.72
CA VAL A 28 23.49 -3.76 24.79
C VAL A 28 22.29 -4.41 25.47
N TYR A 29 21.91 -3.92 26.64
CA TYR A 29 20.94 -4.60 27.51
C TYR A 29 19.49 -4.20 27.23
N GLY A 30 19.21 -3.01 26.70
CA GLY A 30 17.85 -2.54 26.44
C GLY A 30 17.11 -3.43 25.45
N ALA A 31 17.70 -3.68 24.28
CA ALA A 31 17.11 -4.55 23.26
C ALA A 31 17.06 -6.02 23.70
N TYR A 32 18.06 -6.48 24.47
CA TYR A 32 18.11 -7.86 24.95
C TYR A 32 17.03 -8.15 26.00
N ILE A 33 16.88 -7.27 26.98
CA ILE A 33 15.83 -7.35 28.00
C ILE A 33 14.44 -7.25 27.36
N LEU A 34 14.26 -6.34 26.40
CA LEU A 34 13.01 -6.22 25.66
C LEU A 34 12.64 -7.53 24.93
N GLY A 35 13.64 -8.20 24.33
CA GLY A 35 13.46 -9.50 23.68
C GLY A 35 12.98 -10.57 24.66
N ILE A 36 13.64 -10.69 25.82
CA ILE A 36 13.27 -11.65 26.87
C ILE A 36 11.83 -11.40 27.34
N LEU A 37 11.46 -10.15 27.59
CA LEU A 37 10.11 -9.80 28.05
C LEU A 37 9.01 -10.13 27.02
N GLN A 38 9.36 -10.15 25.72
CA GLN A 38 8.46 -10.52 24.63
C GLN A 38 8.41 -12.04 24.39
N GLU A 39 9.51 -12.75 24.57
CA GLU A 39 9.64 -14.18 24.29
C GLU A 39 9.10 -15.05 25.43
N GLU A 40 9.37 -14.69 26.68
CA GLU A 40 8.98 -15.47 27.86
C GLU A 40 7.49 -15.28 28.19
N GLU A 41 6.76 -16.38 28.42
CA GLU A 41 5.33 -16.34 28.75
C GLU A 41 5.08 -16.18 30.25
N SER A 42 5.97 -16.70 31.11
CA SER A 42 5.85 -16.61 32.57
C SER A 42 6.64 -15.44 33.16
N ASP A 43 6.06 -14.80 34.18
CA ASP A 43 6.76 -13.77 34.97
C ASP A 43 7.93 -14.37 35.79
N GLU A 44 7.86 -15.65 36.13
CA GLU A 44 8.94 -16.37 36.83
C GLU A 44 10.16 -16.53 35.91
N GLU A 45 9.96 -16.93 34.65
CA GLU A 45 11.03 -17.09 33.67
C GLU A 45 11.67 -15.74 33.30
N LYS A 46 10.85 -14.70 33.16
CA LYS A 46 11.33 -13.31 32.99
C LYS A 46 12.19 -12.88 34.17
N ASN A 47 11.75 -13.18 35.39
CA ASN A 47 12.48 -12.79 36.59
C ASN A 47 13.84 -13.50 36.66
N ASP A 48 13.88 -14.82 36.44
CA ASP A 48 15.13 -15.59 36.45
C ASP A 48 16.13 -15.08 35.39
N ALA A 49 15.65 -14.78 34.18
CA ALA A 49 16.48 -14.24 33.11
C ALA A 49 16.99 -12.82 33.43
N LEU A 50 16.14 -11.95 33.98
CA LEU A 50 16.51 -10.61 34.40
C LEU A 50 17.51 -10.62 35.55
N GLU A 51 17.31 -11.48 36.55
CA GLU A 51 18.24 -11.68 37.67
C GLU A 51 19.60 -12.15 37.15
N GLY A 52 19.63 -13.08 36.18
CA GLY A 52 20.86 -13.54 35.53
C GLY A 52 21.64 -12.40 34.86
N ILE A 53 20.96 -11.47 34.18
CA ILE A 53 21.59 -10.32 33.51
C ILE A 53 22.06 -9.28 34.51
N LEU A 54 21.16 -8.88 35.39
CA LEU A 54 21.37 -7.74 36.26
C LEU A 54 22.31 -8.10 37.42
N SER A 55 22.47 -9.38 37.79
CA SER A 55 23.34 -9.81 38.90
C SER A 55 24.82 -9.44 38.72
N ALA A 56 25.23 -9.19 37.47
CA ALA A 56 26.54 -8.66 37.17
C ALA A 56 26.71 -7.18 37.57
N PHE A 57 25.61 -6.45 37.82
CA PHE A 57 25.58 -5.00 38.01
C PHE A 57 24.99 -4.56 39.36
N LEU A 58 24.04 -5.31 39.91
CA LEU A 58 23.31 -4.93 41.13
C LEU A 58 23.50 -5.95 42.24
N ASP A 59 23.46 -5.46 43.48
CA ASP A 59 23.47 -6.30 44.67
C ASP A 59 22.14 -7.03 44.86
N GLU A 60 22.20 -8.23 45.45
CA GLU A 60 21.09 -9.17 45.66
C GLU A 60 19.89 -8.54 46.38
N GLY A 61 20.12 -7.52 47.23
CA GLY A 61 19.08 -6.80 47.96
C GLY A 61 18.26 -5.80 47.14
N THR A 62 18.85 -5.22 46.08
CA THR A 62 18.17 -4.28 45.17
C THR A 62 17.71 -4.94 43.88
N MET A 63 18.30 -6.10 43.56
CA MET A 63 18.05 -6.88 42.36
C MET A 63 16.58 -7.22 42.18
N GLY A 64 16.02 -7.96 43.15
CA GLY A 64 14.69 -8.51 43.05
C GLY A 64 13.62 -7.41 42.94
N ASP A 65 13.86 -6.25 43.56
CA ASP A 65 12.95 -5.11 43.45
C ASP A 65 12.99 -4.48 42.05
N VAL A 66 14.17 -4.40 41.43
CA VAL A 66 14.33 -3.88 40.06
C VAL A 66 13.71 -4.84 39.04
N CYS A 67 13.96 -6.15 39.16
CA CYS A 67 13.38 -7.13 38.24
C CYS A 67 11.85 -7.13 38.30
N LYS A 68 11.28 -7.13 39.51
CA LYS A 68 9.82 -7.01 39.71
C LYS A 68 9.26 -5.73 39.09
N GLN A 69 9.93 -4.60 39.29
CA GLN A 69 9.47 -3.34 38.73
C GLN A 69 9.46 -3.37 37.19
N ILE A 70 10.48 -3.96 36.56
CA ILE A 70 10.54 -4.11 35.10
C ILE A 70 9.37 -4.97 34.60
N ILE A 71 9.10 -6.09 35.27
CA ILE A 71 8.00 -7.01 34.92
C ILE A 71 6.64 -6.32 35.11
N GLU A 72 6.41 -5.62 36.22
CA GLU A 72 5.18 -4.86 36.47
C GLU A 72 4.95 -3.79 35.40
N GLN A 73 5.97 -3.02 35.06
CA GLN A 73 5.87 -2.00 34.02
C GLN A 73 5.63 -2.60 32.64
N TRP A 74 6.23 -3.75 32.34
CA TRP A 74 5.96 -4.49 31.12
C TRP A 74 4.53 -5.01 31.04
N ALA A 75 3.98 -5.51 32.16
CA ALA A 75 2.60 -5.98 32.25
C ALA A 75 1.60 -4.82 32.09
N GLU A 76 1.87 -3.67 32.71
CA GLU A 76 1.11 -2.45 32.52
C GLU A 76 1.14 -1.98 31.06
N TYR A 77 2.32 -1.98 30.44
CA TYR A 77 2.49 -1.59 29.05
C TYR A 77 1.76 -2.54 28.09
N SER A 78 1.88 -3.85 28.32
CA SER A 78 1.22 -4.90 27.54
C SER A 78 -0.30 -4.75 27.62
N SER A 79 -0.82 -4.44 28.80
CA SER A 79 -2.26 -4.20 29.01
C SER A 79 -2.74 -2.94 28.30
N LYS A 80 -2.01 -1.83 28.43
CA LYS A 80 -2.33 -0.54 27.76
C LYS A 80 -2.25 -0.66 26.24
N SER A 81 -1.21 -1.34 25.73
CA SER A 81 -1.01 -1.54 24.29
C SER A 81 -2.03 -2.52 23.69
N ALA A 82 -2.47 -3.54 24.42
CA ALA A 82 -3.58 -4.41 24.00
C ALA A 82 -4.89 -3.63 23.89
N GLY A 83 -5.14 -2.70 24.82
CA GLY A 83 -6.27 -1.78 24.76
C GLY A 83 -6.28 -0.91 23.49
N ARG A 84 -5.14 -0.29 23.14
CA ARG A 84 -4.98 0.51 21.91
C ARG A 84 -5.10 -0.34 20.63
N ARG A 85 -4.48 -1.51 20.59
CA ARG A 85 -4.58 -2.42 19.44
C ARG A 85 -6.02 -2.86 19.16
N ASN A 86 -6.81 -3.10 20.20
CA ASN A 86 -8.22 -3.46 20.06
C ASN A 86 -9.08 -2.31 19.50
N THR A 87 -8.77 -1.06 19.84
CA THR A 87 -9.48 0.11 19.29
C THR A 87 -9.14 0.33 17.82
N ASP A 88 -7.84 0.24 17.49
CA ASP A 88 -7.37 0.45 16.12
C ASP A 88 -7.90 -0.65 15.18
N ASP A 89 -7.92 -1.90 15.64
CA ASP A 89 -8.47 -3.03 14.87
C ASP A 89 -9.99 -2.88 14.66
N ALA A 90 -10.73 -2.38 15.66
CA ALA A 90 -12.15 -2.09 15.52
C ALA A 90 -12.43 -0.97 14.49
N GLU A 91 -11.58 0.07 14.44
CA GLU A 91 -11.68 1.15 13.44
C GLU A 91 -11.35 0.65 12.03
N VAL A 92 -10.30 -0.15 11.88
CA VAL A 92 -9.93 -0.78 10.60
C VAL A 92 -11.05 -1.70 10.11
N GLN A 93 -11.62 -2.51 11.01
CA GLN A 93 -12.78 -3.36 10.72
C GLN A 93 -13.98 -2.51 10.27
N ALA A 94 -14.26 -1.40 10.95
CA ALA A 94 -15.34 -0.48 10.56
C ALA A 94 -15.12 0.11 9.16
N ILE A 95 -13.90 0.55 8.84
CA ILE A 95 -13.55 1.04 7.51
C ILE A 95 -13.72 -0.05 6.45
N ALA A 96 -13.26 -1.29 6.72
CA ALA A 96 -13.44 -2.43 5.83
C ALA A 96 -14.92 -2.68 5.52
N THR A 97 -15.78 -2.67 6.55
CA THR A 97 -17.24 -2.84 6.36
C THR A 97 -17.87 -1.68 5.57
N MET A 98 -17.39 -0.44 5.73
CA MET A 98 -17.87 0.70 4.96
C MET A 98 -17.46 0.60 3.48
N ILE A 99 -16.22 0.18 3.19
CA ILE A 99 -15.74 -0.04 1.83
C ILE A 99 -16.54 -1.15 1.15
N GLU A 100 -16.80 -2.26 1.85
CA GLU A 100 -17.60 -3.37 1.33
C GLU A 100 -19.02 -2.91 0.97
N LYS A 101 -19.68 -2.14 1.84
CA LYS A 101 -20.99 -1.55 1.57
C LYS A 101 -20.99 -0.60 0.37
N GLN A 102 -19.94 0.20 0.19
CA GLN A 102 -19.82 1.09 -0.98
C GLN A 102 -19.53 0.32 -2.27
N ALA A 103 -18.73 -0.75 -2.21
CA ALA A 103 -18.41 -1.59 -3.36
C ALA A 103 -19.62 -2.37 -3.89
N GLN A 104 -20.57 -2.74 -3.02
CA GLN A 104 -21.77 -3.48 -3.39
C GLN A 104 -22.82 -2.63 -4.15
N ILE A 105 -22.70 -1.29 -4.14
CA ILE A 105 -23.68 -0.35 -4.71
C ILE A 105 -23.43 -0.04 -6.21
N VAL A 106 -22.31 -0.45 -6.81
CA VAL A 106 -21.88 0.02 -8.16
C VAL A 106 -22.17 -0.95 -9.33
N VAL A 107 -22.81 -2.11 -9.13
CA VAL A 107 -23.20 -2.99 -10.26
C VAL A 107 -24.70 -3.29 -10.25
N LYS A 108 -25.52 -2.24 -10.37
CA LYS A 108 -26.74 -2.40 -11.16
C LYS A 108 -26.36 -2.15 -12.60
N GLN A 109 -26.08 -3.22 -13.35
CA GLN A 109 -25.99 -3.14 -14.81
C GLN A 109 -27.30 -2.52 -15.30
N LYS A 110 -27.25 -1.25 -15.72
CA LYS A 110 -28.36 -0.62 -16.41
C LYS A 110 -28.52 -1.38 -17.72
N GLU A 111 -29.63 -2.11 -17.87
CA GLU A 111 -29.96 -2.76 -19.14
C GLU A 111 -30.01 -1.69 -20.24
N VAL A 112 -28.98 -1.70 -21.08
CA VAL A 112 -28.86 -0.80 -22.20
C VAL A 112 -29.80 -1.32 -23.27
N SER A 113 -31.02 -0.77 -23.32
CA SER A 113 -32.00 -1.05 -24.37
C SER A 113 -31.37 -0.88 -25.76
N GLU A 114 -31.68 -1.82 -26.66
CA GLU A 114 -31.18 -1.92 -28.04
C GLU A 114 -31.23 -0.60 -28.83
N GLU A 115 -32.20 0.27 -28.51
CA GLU A 115 -32.34 1.58 -29.14
C GLU A 115 -31.15 2.52 -28.87
N SER A 116 -30.58 2.44 -27.67
CA SER A 116 -29.42 3.26 -27.28
C SER A 116 -28.11 2.75 -27.87
N LYS A 117 -28.00 1.44 -28.14
CA LYS A 117 -26.88 0.86 -28.91
C LYS A 117 -26.91 1.35 -30.36
N LYS A 118 -28.09 1.30 -31.01
CA LYS A 118 -28.26 1.79 -32.38
C LYS A 118 -27.95 3.28 -32.53
N ARG A 119 -28.37 4.12 -31.56
CA ARG A 119 -28.02 5.56 -31.57
C ARG A 119 -26.52 5.79 -31.42
N LYS A 120 -25.84 4.99 -30.59
CA LYS A 120 -24.39 5.10 -30.40
C LYS A 120 -23.60 4.64 -31.63
N GLU A 121 -24.06 3.58 -32.28
CA GLU A 121 -23.49 3.05 -33.52
C GLU A 121 -23.69 4.02 -34.70
N ALA A 122 -24.88 4.59 -34.85
CA ALA A 122 -25.14 5.61 -35.86
C ALA A 122 -24.26 6.86 -35.68
N LEU A 123 -24.03 7.28 -34.42
CA LEU A 123 -23.12 8.37 -34.13
C LEU A 123 -21.67 8.01 -34.50
N LEU A 124 -21.21 6.80 -34.18
CA LEU A 124 -19.88 6.30 -34.54
C LEU A 124 -19.68 6.23 -36.07
N ALA A 125 -20.69 5.77 -36.81
CA ALA A 125 -20.67 5.74 -38.28
C ALA A 125 -20.58 7.14 -38.88
N GLN A 126 -21.22 8.14 -38.26
CA GLN A 126 -21.15 9.53 -38.71
C GLN A 126 -19.73 10.12 -38.60
N TYR A 127 -18.90 9.62 -37.68
CA TYR A 127 -17.49 10.01 -37.56
C TYR A 127 -16.53 9.09 -38.34
N ALA A 128 -16.99 7.92 -38.81
CA ALA A 128 -16.16 6.99 -39.56
C ALA A 128 -15.82 7.48 -40.99
N ASN A 129 -16.68 8.33 -41.56
CA ASN A 129 -16.50 8.87 -42.91
C ASN A 129 -15.53 10.08 -43.01
N ILE A 130 -14.79 10.42 -41.95
CA ILE A 130 -13.87 11.59 -41.95
C ILE A 130 -12.41 11.19 -42.19
N THR A 131 -12.06 9.90 -42.30
CA THR A 131 -10.64 9.49 -42.34
C THR A 131 -10.19 8.71 -43.57
N ASP A 132 -11.07 8.32 -44.50
CA ASP A 132 -10.63 7.42 -45.58
C ASP A 132 -11.43 7.54 -46.89
N GLU A 133 -11.68 8.75 -47.41
CA GLU A 133 -12.12 8.88 -48.81
C GLU A 133 -11.80 10.26 -49.44
N GLU A 134 -11.22 10.19 -50.65
CA GLU A 134 -11.18 11.18 -51.75
C GLU A 134 -9.93 12.08 -51.94
N GLU A 135 -9.05 11.54 -52.78
CA GLU A 135 -8.32 12.24 -53.86
C GLU A 135 -9.31 12.88 -54.87
N GLU A 136 -8.93 14.07 -55.38
CA GLU A 136 -9.51 14.82 -56.52
C GLU A 136 -10.92 15.45 -56.40
N ALA A 137 -10.97 16.75 -56.08
CA ALA A 137 -11.48 17.80 -56.98
C ALA A 137 -11.43 19.18 -56.30
N GLU A 138 -10.94 20.16 -57.04
CA GLU A 138 -11.00 21.59 -56.71
C GLU A 138 -12.42 22.04 -56.36
N GLU A 139 -12.58 22.84 -55.29
CA GLU A 139 -13.33 24.11 -55.35
C GLU A 139 -13.29 24.84 -53.99
N GLU A 140 -12.67 26.02 -54.05
CA GLU A 140 -12.92 27.25 -53.30
C GLU A 140 -13.57 27.21 -51.89
N GLU A 141 -12.81 27.71 -50.91
CA GLU A 141 -13.41 28.49 -49.82
C GLU A 141 -14.23 29.64 -50.39
N PRO A 142 -15.35 29.97 -49.73
CA PRO A 142 -15.33 31.28 -49.10
C PRO A 142 -15.78 31.24 -47.64
N THR A 143 -14.84 31.75 -46.83
CA THR A 143 -15.05 32.59 -45.67
C THR A 143 -16.44 33.24 -45.50
N THR A 144 -16.81 33.34 -44.22
CA THR A 144 -17.67 34.39 -43.61
C THR A 144 -19.15 34.43 -43.97
N GLY A 145 -19.97 34.14 -42.96
CA GLY A 145 -21.38 34.51 -42.98
C GLY A 145 -22.07 34.31 -41.65
N ASN A 146 -22.16 35.41 -40.88
CA ASN A 146 -23.30 35.78 -40.02
C ASN A 146 -23.66 34.86 -38.83
N ASP A 147 -24.16 35.33 -37.70
CA ASP A 147 -24.46 36.66 -37.20
C ASP A 147 -24.67 36.50 -35.70
N LEU A 148 -24.34 37.56 -34.98
CA LEU A 148 -24.86 38.01 -33.70
C LEU A 148 -25.86 37.08 -32.96
N THR A 149 -25.54 36.74 -31.71
CA THR A 149 -26.40 37.09 -30.56
C THR A 149 -25.82 36.58 -29.24
N GLY A 150 -25.70 37.49 -28.27
CA GLY A 150 -25.96 37.13 -26.90
C GLY A 150 -24.75 37.02 -25.99
N ASN A 151 -24.47 38.17 -25.36
CA ASN A 151 -23.83 38.31 -24.06
C ASN A 151 -22.31 38.40 -24.05
N GLU A 152 -21.82 39.64 -23.97
CA GLU A 152 -20.57 40.01 -23.33
C GLU A 152 -20.58 39.60 -21.84
N ARG A 153 -20.64 38.30 -21.54
CA ARG A 153 -20.44 37.80 -20.18
C ARG A 153 -18.95 37.69 -19.92
N SER A 154 -18.42 38.78 -19.36
CA SER A 154 -17.17 38.84 -18.60
C SER A 154 -15.90 38.61 -19.42
N LEU A 155 -15.16 39.69 -19.68
CA LEU A 155 -13.76 39.69 -20.18
C LEU A 155 -12.81 38.78 -19.36
N PHE A 156 -13.24 38.34 -18.17
CA PHE A 156 -12.61 37.28 -17.41
C PHE A 156 -13.59 36.11 -17.30
N LYS A 157 -13.43 35.10 -18.14
CA LYS A 157 -14.10 33.81 -17.95
C LYS A 157 -13.63 33.24 -16.61
N ASN A 158 -14.56 32.78 -15.78
CA ASN A 158 -14.21 32.11 -14.53
C ASN A 158 -13.59 30.74 -14.87
N THR A 159 -12.26 30.72 -15.00
CA THR A 159 -11.48 29.51 -15.26
C THR A 159 -11.46 28.56 -14.09
N ASN A 160 -11.83 28.98 -12.87
CA ASN A 160 -11.79 28.11 -11.69
C ASN A 160 -12.74 26.91 -11.85
N VAL A 161 -13.91 27.08 -12.47
CA VAL A 161 -14.85 25.97 -12.71
C VAL A 161 -14.29 25.00 -13.74
N GLU A 162 -13.72 25.52 -14.83
CA GLU A 162 -13.10 24.72 -15.89
C GLU A 162 -11.84 23.99 -15.39
N GLU A 163 -11.03 24.65 -14.57
CA GLU A 163 -9.81 24.13 -13.94
C GLU A 163 -10.14 23.03 -12.92
N VAL A 164 -11.19 23.18 -12.11
CA VAL A 164 -11.65 22.13 -11.20
C VAL A 164 -12.12 20.90 -11.97
N LEU A 165 -12.90 21.09 -13.04
CA LEU A 165 -13.38 19.98 -13.88
C LEU A 165 -12.24 19.29 -14.63
N THR A 166 -11.29 20.03 -15.19
CA THR A 166 -10.10 19.46 -15.84
C THR A 166 -9.20 18.76 -14.84
N ARG A 167 -8.96 19.31 -13.65
CA ARG A 167 -8.19 18.65 -12.59
C ARG A 167 -8.85 17.37 -12.10
N GLN A 168 -10.18 17.34 -11.99
CA GLN A 168 -10.91 16.12 -11.63
C GLN A 168 -10.86 15.06 -12.75
N LYS A 169 -10.94 15.49 -14.01
CA LYS A 169 -10.79 14.61 -15.18
C LYS A 169 -9.37 14.03 -15.25
N GLN A 170 -8.33 14.85 -15.11
CA GLN A 170 -6.94 14.41 -15.08
C GLN A 170 -6.68 13.41 -13.95
N LYS A 171 -7.20 13.64 -12.74
CA LYS A 171 -7.09 12.66 -11.64
C LYS A 171 -7.72 11.30 -11.98
N ARG A 172 -8.86 11.31 -12.67
CA ARG A 172 -9.56 10.10 -13.09
C ARG A 172 -8.78 9.36 -14.18
N ASP A 173 -8.24 10.09 -15.14
CA ASP A 173 -7.48 9.53 -16.25
C ASP A 173 -6.12 8.99 -15.75
N GLN A 174 -5.45 9.70 -14.84
CA GLN A 174 -4.23 9.25 -14.18
C GLN A 174 -4.45 7.96 -13.38
N ALA A 175 -5.55 7.86 -12.61
CA ALA A 175 -5.88 6.63 -11.89
C ALA A 175 -6.13 5.44 -12.84
N ARG A 176 -6.70 5.68 -14.03
CA ARG A 176 -6.89 4.64 -15.05
C ARG A 176 -5.57 4.21 -15.67
N GLU A 177 -4.69 5.15 -15.98
CA GLU A 177 -3.35 4.87 -16.50
C GLU A 177 -2.52 4.08 -15.49
N ASP A 178 -2.52 4.47 -14.22
CA ASP A 178 -1.74 3.79 -13.17
C ASP A 178 -2.23 2.36 -12.93
N ALA A 179 -3.54 2.13 -13.02
CA ALA A 179 -4.12 0.78 -12.96
C ALA A 179 -3.71 -0.07 -14.17
N GLN A 180 -3.70 0.50 -15.38
CA GLN A 180 -3.25 -0.19 -16.59
C GLN A 180 -1.75 -0.49 -16.54
N LYS A 181 -0.92 0.49 -16.16
CA LYS A 181 0.53 0.33 -15.97
C LYS A 181 0.84 -0.75 -14.94
N LYS A 182 0.14 -0.79 -13.80
CA LYS A 182 0.31 -1.85 -12.78
C LYS A 182 -0.02 -3.23 -13.34
N LYS A 183 -1.10 -3.34 -14.12
CA LYS A 183 -1.50 -4.60 -14.77
C LYS A 183 -0.47 -5.07 -15.80
N GLU A 184 0.08 -4.15 -16.59
CA GLU A 184 1.13 -4.44 -17.57
C GLU A 184 2.44 -4.84 -16.90
N MET A 185 2.84 -4.16 -15.83
CA MET A 185 4.02 -4.50 -15.03
C MET A 185 3.89 -5.90 -14.40
N ASP A 186 2.74 -6.25 -13.82
CA ASP A 186 2.49 -7.60 -13.29
C ASP A 186 2.56 -8.67 -14.40
N LYS A 187 2.01 -8.37 -15.59
CA LYS A 187 2.08 -9.27 -16.75
C LYS A 187 3.53 -9.47 -17.21
N MET A 188 4.31 -8.40 -17.35
CA MET A 188 5.72 -8.46 -17.75
C MET A 188 6.56 -9.24 -16.74
N GLN A 189 6.29 -9.07 -15.44
CA GLN A 189 7.00 -9.81 -14.39
C GLN A 189 6.69 -11.31 -14.47
N ARG A 190 5.42 -11.70 -14.66
CA ARG A 190 5.05 -13.12 -14.86
C ARG A 190 5.70 -13.73 -16.09
N GLU A 191 5.77 -12.99 -17.20
CA GLU A 191 6.43 -13.46 -18.43
C GLU A 191 7.95 -13.61 -18.23
N LYS A 192 8.58 -12.65 -17.54
CA LYS A 192 10.00 -12.72 -17.17
C LYS A 192 10.32 -13.94 -16.31
N ASP A 193 9.50 -14.21 -15.29
CA ASP A 193 9.68 -15.37 -14.42
C ASP A 193 9.46 -16.69 -15.16
N LYS A 194 8.49 -16.74 -16.08
CA LYS A 194 8.23 -17.90 -16.93
C LYS A 194 9.41 -18.19 -17.86
N LEU A 195 9.97 -17.16 -18.49
CA LEU A 195 11.13 -17.27 -19.37
C LEU A 195 12.39 -17.71 -18.59
N ALA A 196 12.62 -17.14 -17.40
CA ALA A 196 13.73 -17.53 -16.53
C ALA A 196 13.66 -19.01 -16.10
N LYS A 197 12.45 -19.52 -15.81
CA LYS A 197 12.24 -20.95 -15.52
C LYS A 197 12.52 -21.83 -16.75
N GLN A 198 12.10 -21.41 -17.95
CA GLN A 198 12.40 -22.13 -19.18
C GLN A 198 13.90 -22.16 -19.49
N ASP A 199 14.60 -21.02 -19.37
CA ASP A 199 16.04 -20.92 -19.60
C ASP A 199 16.84 -21.80 -18.62
N ARG A 200 16.46 -21.85 -17.34
CA ARG A 200 17.05 -22.78 -16.36
C ARG A 200 16.87 -24.24 -16.78
N LYS A 201 15.64 -24.61 -17.18
CA LYS A 201 15.32 -25.97 -17.63
C LYS A 201 16.09 -26.35 -18.90
N GLU A 202 16.26 -25.43 -19.84
CA GLU A 202 17.06 -25.66 -21.05
C GLU A 202 18.55 -25.74 -20.78
N LYS A 203 19.10 -24.87 -19.91
CA LYS A 203 20.50 -24.93 -19.48
C LYS A 203 20.81 -26.26 -18.80
N GLU A 204 19.91 -26.74 -17.95
CA GLU A 204 20.04 -28.05 -17.31
C GLU A 204 20.00 -29.20 -18.33
N LYS A 205 19.05 -29.18 -19.27
CA LYS A 205 18.98 -30.16 -20.38
C LYS A 205 20.25 -30.14 -21.26
N LYS A 206 20.79 -28.96 -21.58
CA LYS A 206 22.03 -28.82 -22.35
C LYS A 206 23.25 -29.32 -21.55
N ARG A 207 23.23 -29.20 -20.22
CA ARG A 207 24.29 -29.70 -19.34
C ARG A 207 24.30 -31.22 -19.28
N THR A 208 23.14 -31.87 -19.18
CA THR A 208 23.05 -33.33 -19.12
C THR A 208 23.34 -33.98 -20.48
N GLN A 209 22.87 -33.40 -21.59
CA GLN A 209 23.11 -33.95 -22.94
C GLN A 209 24.57 -33.85 -23.40
N LYS A 210 25.33 -32.84 -22.93
CA LYS A 210 26.79 -32.76 -23.19
C LYS A 210 27.61 -33.79 -22.41
N GLY A 211 27.06 -34.36 -21.33
CA GLY A 211 27.71 -35.40 -20.53
C GLY A 211 27.72 -36.77 -21.21
N GLU A 212 26.65 -37.11 -21.93
CA GLU A 212 26.54 -38.39 -22.63
C GLU A 212 27.34 -38.44 -23.94
N ARG A 213 27.49 -37.31 -24.64
CA ARG A 213 28.29 -37.25 -25.89
C ARG A 213 29.81 -37.29 -25.68
N LYS A 214 30.29 -37.19 -24.43
CA LYS A 214 31.71 -37.20 -24.06
C LYS A 214 32.15 -38.54 -23.46
N ARG A 215 31.26 -39.52 -23.31
CA ARG A 215 31.59 -40.89 -22.92
C ARG A 215 31.61 -41.81 -24.14
#